data_AF-A0A151K0J1-F1
#
_entry.id   AF-A0A151K0J1-F1
#
_cell.length_a   1.000
_cell.length_b   1.000
_cell.length_c   1.000
_cell.angle_alpha   90.00
_cell.angle_beta   90.00
_cell.angle_gamma   90.00
#
_symmetry.space_group_name_H-M   'P 1'
#
loop_
_entity.id
_entity.type
_entity.pdbx_description
1 polymer ?
#
loop_
_entity_poly.entity_id
_entity_poly.type
_entity_poly.pdbx_seq_one_letter_code
_entity_poly.pdbx_strand_id
1 'polypeptide(L)'
;MQNAEMKVPSFTPLEAAAISSVLEEFLHQLAIIGFIIPANVDPRWDDSFKTIDKTYGVPDEPEIIFREDMGLLPIVPTKAEKLQRERNYVYEVLKKVLHEIRNHRTFDSLQKEVDNIAKKLEGEHNLEESAQMWLSRAEQLREQLEFDKKVNEEDRKNTIKLAQESDARVDHATFINNGKLGYAEKWAKARLEQQEFKLKLQHRDLLNKLSEYSREYNAEQAFSAEIHTYLEADIKEKEEQIDMWMKKYNEELVERQDEIDELKKLIEEEKLKIEEMRALMDERQKLIEECIVEENRLKEEEKLRKAATVIQSIWRGHMVRNQLGKYKGLWKKLKKRKKKRQKRKA
;
A
#
# COMPACT_ATOMS: atom_id res chain seq x y z
N MET A 1 -93.15 33.93 -0.74
CA MET A 1 -94.36 34.66 -0.30
C MET A 1 -95.35 34.66 -1.45
N GLN A 2 -96.61 34.36 -1.16
CA GLN A 2 -97.69 34.24 -2.14
C GLN A 2 -97.85 35.56 -2.90
N ASN A 3 -97.59 35.56 -4.21
CA ASN A 3 -98.04 36.65 -5.06
C ASN A 3 -99.56 36.53 -5.18
N ALA A 4 -100.26 37.31 -4.35
CA ALA A 4 -101.66 37.56 -4.53
C ALA A 4 -101.83 38.23 -5.89
N GLU A 5 -102.36 37.49 -6.88
CA GLU A 5 -102.93 38.09 -8.08
C GLU A 5 -104.02 39.07 -7.62
N MET A 6 -103.67 40.36 -7.54
CA MET A 6 -104.64 41.44 -7.44
C MET A 6 -105.49 41.35 -8.70
N LYS A 7 -106.67 40.70 -8.59
CA LYS A 7 -107.71 40.80 -9.60
C LYS A 7 -107.97 42.28 -9.83
N VAL A 8 -107.62 42.72 -11.02
CA VAL A 8 -107.86 44.08 -11.49
C VAL A 8 -109.36 44.37 -11.31
N PRO A 9 -109.74 45.44 -10.59
CA PRO A 9 -111.14 45.78 -10.39
C PRO A 9 -111.79 46.04 -11.76
N SER A 10 -112.86 45.29 -12.06
CA SER A 10 -113.62 45.46 -13.31
C SER A 10 -114.30 46.83 -13.31
N PHE A 11 -114.16 47.57 -14.40
CA PHE A 11 -114.80 48.90 -14.53
C PHE A 11 -116.33 48.79 -14.46
N THR A 12 -116.97 49.77 -13.83
CA THR A 12 -118.44 49.87 -13.91
C THR A 12 -118.86 50.21 -15.36
N PRO A 13 -120.10 49.90 -15.78
CA PRO A 13 -120.54 50.12 -17.16
C PRO A 13 -120.41 51.58 -17.62
N LEU A 14 -120.62 52.53 -16.71
CA LEU A 14 -120.50 53.97 -17.00
C LEU A 14 -119.03 54.38 -17.16
N GLU A 15 -118.16 53.88 -16.29
CA GLU A 15 -116.72 54.14 -16.35
C GLU A 15 -116.10 53.52 -17.61
N ALA A 16 -116.48 52.28 -17.96
CA ALA A 16 -116.01 51.63 -19.17
C ALA A 16 -116.44 52.40 -20.43
N ALA A 17 -117.65 52.97 -20.45
CA ALA A 17 -118.13 53.80 -21.55
C ALA A 17 -117.37 55.14 -21.62
N ALA A 18 -117.18 55.82 -20.50
CA ALA A 18 -116.43 57.07 -20.45
C ALA A 18 -114.95 56.89 -20.86
N ILE A 19 -114.30 55.84 -20.36
CA ILE A 19 -112.92 55.50 -20.72
C ILE A 19 -112.83 55.06 -22.18
N SER A 20 -113.82 54.33 -22.70
CA SER A 20 -113.85 53.96 -24.12
C SER A 20 -113.97 55.19 -25.02
N SER A 21 -114.84 56.16 -24.68
CA SER A 21 -114.95 57.41 -25.46
C SER A 21 -113.64 58.20 -25.48
N VAL A 22 -112.97 58.29 -24.33
CA VAL A 22 -111.67 58.97 -24.21
C VAL A 22 -110.58 58.23 -24.98
N LEU A 23 -110.55 56.89 -24.92
CA LEU A 23 -109.61 56.08 -25.70
C LEU A 23 -109.91 56.17 -27.21
N GLU A 24 -111.17 56.25 -27.63
CA GLU A 24 -111.55 56.48 -29.03
C GLU A 24 -111.05 57.84 -29.50
N GLU A 25 -111.21 58.90 -28.70
CA GLU A 25 -110.63 60.22 -28.98
C GLU A 25 -109.10 60.18 -29.08
N PHE A 26 -108.41 59.47 -28.19
CA PHE A 26 -106.95 59.31 -28.26
C PHE A 26 -106.51 58.49 -29.48
N LEU A 27 -107.24 57.44 -29.86
CA LEU A 27 -106.97 56.70 -31.08
C LEU A 27 -107.20 57.55 -32.33
N HIS A 28 -108.22 58.43 -32.31
CA HIS A 28 -108.46 59.39 -33.39
C HIS A 28 -107.34 60.45 -33.46
N GLN A 29 -106.89 60.98 -32.32
CA GLN A 29 -105.77 61.92 -32.26
C GLN A 29 -104.46 61.28 -32.71
N LEU A 30 -104.18 60.04 -32.28
CA LEU A 30 -103.05 59.28 -32.78
C LEU A 30 -103.22 59.06 -34.28
N ALA A 31 -104.40 58.65 -34.79
CA ALA A 31 -104.65 58.53 -36.23
C ALA A 31 -104.29 59.83 -36.99
N ILE A 32 -104.74 60.98 -36.49
CA ILE A 32 -104.43 62.31 -37.06
C ILE A 32 -102.92 62.58 -37.10
N ILE A 33 -102.17 62.28 -36.04
CA ILE A 33 -100.70 62.45 -36.01
C ILE A 33 -100.03 61.58 -37.10
N GLY A 34 -100.61 60.43 -37.43
CA GLY A 34 -100.15 59.58 -38.54
C GLY A 34 -100.33 60.21 -39.91
N PHE A 35 -101.41 60.97 -40.09
CA PHE A 35 -101.67 61.70 -41.32
C PHE A 35 -100.84 62.98 -41.45
N ILE A 36 -100.48 63.62 -40.33
CA ILE A 36 -99.70 64.88 -40.33
C ILE A 36 -98.20 64.63 -40.60
N ILE A 37 -97.64 63.50 -40.13
CA ILE A 37 -96.24 63.14 -40.36
C ILE A 37 -96.19 61.84 -41.18
N PRO A 38 -96.37 61.90 -42.52
CA PRO A 38 -96.35 60.71 -43.35
C PRO A 38 -94.93 60.17 -43.47
N ALA A 39 -94.61 59.15 -42.67
CA ALA A 39 -93.43 58.32 -42.85
C ALA A 39 -93.88 56.87 -42.99
N ASN A 40 -93.40 56.17 -44.02
CA ASN A 40 -93.77 54.79 -44.27
C ASN A 40 -93.03 53.88 -43.28
N VAL A 41 -93.77 53.19 -42.42
CA VAL A 41 -93.19 52.22 -41.49
C VAL A 41 -92.99 50.91 -42.25
N ASP A 42 -91.74 50.50 -42.45
CA ASP A 42 -91.43 49.24 -43.11
C ASP A 42 -91.91 48.04 -42.26
N PRO A 43 -92.79 47.18 -42.77
CA PRO A 43 -93.30 46.00 -42.05
C PRO A 43 -92.24 44.96 -41.71
N ARG A 44 -91.04 45.04 -42.30
CA ARG A 44 -89.93 44.11 -42.08
C ARG A 44 -89.16 44.40 -40.80
N TRP A 45 -89.46 45.50 -40.10
CA TRP A 45 -88.81 45.86 -38.86
C TRP A 45 -89.41 45.09 -37.68
N ASP A 46 -88.66 44.15 -37.13
CA ASP A 46 -89.02 43.40 -35.92
C ASP A 46 -88.30 43.98 -34.70
N ASP A 47 -89.04 44.69 -33.84
CA ASP A 47 -88.52 45.26 -32.58
C ASP A 47 -88.37 44.21 -31.46
N SER A 48 -88.78 42.95 -31.73
CA SER A 48 -88.71 41.85 -30.75
C SER A 48 -87.29 41.33 -30.55
N PHE A 49 -86.39 41.54 -31.52
CA PHE A 49 -85.02 41.01 -31.48
C PHE A 49 -83.97 42.09 -31.75
N LYS A 50 -83.36 42.60 -30.67
CA LYS A 50 -82.15 43.44 -30.74
C LYS A 50 -80.98 42.61 -30.23
N THR A 51 -79.91 42.51 -31.02
CA THR A 51 -78.66 41.85 -30.60
C THR A 51 -78.06 42.61 -29.42
N ILE A 52 -77.29 41.93 -28.55
CA ILE A 52 -76.62 42.56 -27.40
C ILE A 52 -75.76 43.75 -27.84
N ASP A 53 -74.99 43.61 -28.93
CA ASP A 53 -74.24 44.72 -29.56
C ASP A 53 -75.13 45.87 -30.05
N LYS A 54 -76.35 45.58 -30.53
CA LYS A 54 -77.30 46.63 -30.95
C LYS A 54 -77.97 47.36 -29.78
N THR A 55 -77.95 46.76 -28.60
CA THR A 55 -78.65 47.29 -27.40
C THR A 55 -77.69 48.04 -26.50
N TYR A 56 -76.43 47.58 -26.39
CA TYR A 56 -75.45 48.12 -25.44
C TYR A 56 -74.08 48.43 -26.07
N GLY A 57 -73.90 48.19 -27.37
CA GLY A 57 -72.68 48.57 -28.08
C GLY A 57 -72.59 50.08 -28.29
N VAL A 58 -71.37 50.62 -28.25
CA VAL A 58 -71.09 51.99 -28.68
C VAL A 58 -71.15 52.01 -30.21
N PRO A 59 -71.99 52.83 -30.86
CA PRO A 59 -72.03 52.87 -32.32
C PRO A 59 -70.81 53.64 -32.84
N ASP A 60 -69.84 52.94 -33.42
CA ASP A 60 -68.74 53.59 -34.14
C ASP A 60 -69.21 54.17 -35.50
N GLU A 61 -70.41 53.79 -35.99
CA GLU A 61 -71.03 54.25 -37.25
C GLU A 61 -72.57 54.39 -37.14
N PRO A 62 -73.23 55.28 -37.93
CA PRO A 62 -74.67 55.53 -37.82
C PRO A 62 -75.53 54.29 -38.12
N GLU A 63 -76.44 53.95 -37.21
CA GLU A 63 -77.35 52.79 -37.17
C GLU A 63 -77.63 52.10 -38.53
N ILE A 64 -76.90 51.00 -38.80
CA ILE A 64 -77.17 50.09 -39.93
C ILE A 64 -77.61 48.73 -39.36
N ILE A 65 -78.90 48.37 -39.53
CA ILE A 65 -79.31 46.99 -39.28
C ILE A 65 -78.96 46.15 -40.51
N PHE A 66 -77.88 45.39 -40.42
CA PHE A 66 -77.60 44.30 -41.34
C PHE A 66 -78.45 43.06 -40.99
N ARG A 67 -79.20 42.57 -41.98
CA ARG A 67 -79.72 41.19 -42.11
C ARG A 67 -79.19 40.68 -43.45
N GLU A 68 -77.93 40.28 -43.42
CA GLU A 68 -77.18 39.82 -44.59
C GLU A 68 -77.75 38.51 -45.19
N ASP A 69 -78.60 37.82 -44.43
CA ASP A 69 -79.30 36.58 -44.77
C ASP A 69 -80.42 36.75 -45.81
N MET A 70 -80.89 37.97 -46.09
CA MET A 70 -82.05 38.22 -46.98
C MET A 70 -81.74 39.08 -48.22
N GLY A 71 -80.49 39.53 -48.42
CA GLY A 71 -80.05 40.21 -49.65
C GLY A 71 -80.73 41.55 -49.97
N LEU A 72 -81.24 42.28 -48.97
CA LEU A 72 -81.95 43.56 -49.16
C LEU A 72 -81.13 44.76 -48.67
N LEU A 73 -81.38 45.94 -49.27
CA LEU A 73 -80.69 47.20 -48.96
C LEU A 73 -80.89 47.64 -47.48
N PRO A 74 -79.88 48.28 -46.86
CA PRO A 74 -79.97 48.71 -45.47
C PRO A 74 -81.03 49.78 -45.25
N ILE A 75 -81.82 49.63 -44.18
CA ILE A 75 -82.84 50.60 -43.76
C ILE A 75 -82.21 51.51 -42.69
N VAL A 76 -82.06 52.80 -42.99
CA VAL A 76 -81.68 53.82 -42.01
C VAL A 76 -82.97 54.45 -41.47
N PRO A 77 -83.37 54.20 -40.21
CA PRO A 77 -84.57 54.79 -39.65
C PRO A 77 -84.42 56.31 -39.54
N THR A 78 -85.23 57.06 -40.28
CA THR A 78 -85.32 58.50 -40.04
C THR A 78 -85.98 58.74 -38.68
N LYS A 79 -85.62 59.81 -37.95
CA LYS A 79 -86.29 60.18 -36.67
C LYS A 79 -87.83 60.16 -36.77
N ALA A 80 -88.36 60.51 -37.94
CA ALA A 80 -89.79 60.45 -38.26
C ALA A 80 -90.34 59.00 -38.37
N GLU A 81 -89.57 58.04 -38.87
CA GLU A 81 -89.96 56.62 -38.90
C GLU A 81 -89.96 56.00 -37.52
N LYS A 82 -88.97 56.32 -36.68
CA LYS A 82 -88.96 55.89 -35.26
C LYS A 82 -90.19 56.41 -34.52
N LEU A 83 -90.53 57.68 -34.70
CA LEU A 83 -91.72 58.29 -34.12
C LEU A 83 -93.01 57.61 -34.61
N GLN A 84 -93.12 57.29 -35.90
CA GLN A 84 -94.28 56.58 -36.44
C GLN A 84 -94.36 55.12 -35.93
N ARG A 85 -93.23 54.46 -35.67
CA ARG A 85 -93.18 53.11 -35.07
C ARG A 85 -93.64 53.12 -33.62
N GLU A 86 -93.11 54.03 -32.80
CA GLU A 86 -93.53 54.22 -31.40
C GLU A 86 -95.02 54.55 -31.33
N ARG A 87 -95.49 55.42 -32.23
CA ARG A 87 -96.91 55.73 -32.39
C ARG A 87 -97.74 54.49 -32.77
N ASN A 88 -97.32 53.69 -33.75
CA ASN A 88 -98.03 52.48 -34.16
C ASN A 88 -98.08 51.43 -33.03
N TYR A 89 -96.99 51.30 -32.28
CA TYR A 89 -96.93 50.45 -31.10
C TYR A 89 -97.94 50.91 -30.03
N VAL A 90 -97.93 52.19 -29.67
CA VAL A 90 -98.89 52.76 -28.71
C VAL A 90 -100.33 52.64 -29.24
N TYR A 91 -100.55 52.86 -30.53
CA TYR A 91 -101.86 52.71 -31.17
C TYR A 91 -102.37 51.26 -31.07
N GLU A 92 -101.54 50.26 -31.36
CA GLU A 92 -101.93 48.85 -31.26
C GLU A 92 -102.15 48.40 -29.81
N VAL A 93 -101.35 48.89 -28.87
CA VAL A 93 -101.58 48.65 -27.42
C VAL A 93 -102.90 49.29 -26.98
N LEU A 94 -103.13 50.57 -27.29
CA LEU A 94 -104.36 51.27 -26.91
C LEU A 94 -105.60 50.70 -27.60
N LYS A 95 -105.49 50.22 -28.84
CA LYS A 95 -106.56 49.55 -29.57
C LYS A 95 -106.93 48.21 -28.93
N LYS A 96 -105.94 47.42 -28.48
CA LYS A 96 -106.18 46.20 -27.69
C LYS A 96 -106.86 46.51 -26.37
N VAL A 97 -106.39 47.54 -25.66
CA VAL A 97 -107.00 48.00 -24.39
C VAL A 97 -108.43 48.48 -24.60
N LEU A 98 -108.70 49.23 -25.67
CA LEU A 98 -110.05 49.70 -26.00
C LEU A 98 -110.98 48.52 -26.33
N HIS A 99 -110.49 47.51 -27.05
CA HIS A 99 -111.24 46.28 -27.30
C HIS A 99 -111.52 45.49 -26.01
N GLU A 100 -110.54 45.41 -25.10
CA GLU A 100 -110.67 44.74 -23.80
C GLU A 100 -111.62 45.47 -22.85
N ILE A 101 -111.57 46.80 -22.79
CA ILE A 101 -112.48 47.61 -21.95
C ILE A 101 -113.92 47.53 -22.48
N ARG A 102 -114.11 47.53 -23.81
CA ARG A 102 -115.43 47.45 -24.45
C ARG A 102 -116.09 46.08 -24.29
N ASN A 103 -115.33 45.00 -24.37
CA ASN A 103 -115.85 43.63 -24.40
C ASN A 103 -115.75 42.90 -23.05
N HIS A 104 -114.66 43.10 -22.32
CA HIS A 104 -114.30 42.33 -21.11
C HIS A 104 -114.25 43.21 -19.84
N ARG A 105 -114.26 44.54 -19.97
CA ARG A 105 -114.17 45.54 -18.87
C ARG A 105 -112.90 45.39 -18.01
N THR A 106 -111.84 44.81 -18.55
CA THR A 106 -110.52 44.70 -17.93
C THR A 106 -109.46 45.38 -18.82
N PHE A 107 -108.26 45.58 -18.29
CA PHE A 107 -107.13 46.18 -19.00
C PHE A 107 -105.86 45.32 -18.87
N ASP A 108 -106.03 44.01 -18.79
CA ASP A 108 -104.96 43.05 -18.51
C ASP A 108 -103.83 43.11 -19.57
N SER A 109 -104.13 43.49 -20.82
CA SER A 109 -103.10 43.72 -21.85
C SER A 109 -102.16 44.87 -21.53
N LEU A 110 -102.69 46.00 -21.03
CA LEU A 110 -101.87 47.14 -20.65
C LEU A 110 -100.99 46.79 -19.47
N GLN A 111 -101.55 46.08 -18.48
CA GLN A 111 -100.78 45.66 -17.31
C GLN A 111 -99.66 44.70 -17.68
N LYS A 112 -99.93 43.70 -18.54
CA LYS A 112 -98.88 42.80 -19.05
C LYS A 112 -97.79 43.54 -19.80
N GLU A 113 -98.13 44.56 -20.59
CA GLU A 113 -97.15 45.35 -21.32
C GLU A 113 -96.32 46.25 -20.41
N VAL A 114 -96.95 46.87 -19.41
CA VAL A 114 -96.25 47.65 -18.36
C VAL A 114 -95.33 46.75 -17.53
N ASP A 115 -95.79 45.55 -17.16
CA ASP A 115 -94.99 44.57 -16.42
C ASP A 115 -93.80 44.07 -17.27
N ASN A 116 -93.99 43.91 -18.58
CA ASN A 116 -92.91 43.56 -19.50
C ASN A 116 -91.87 44.70 -19.62
N ILE A 117 -92.30 45.96 -19.67
CA ILE A 117 -91.42 47.13 -19.66
C ILE A 117 -90.66 47.21 -18.33
N ALA A 118 -91.35 47.02 -17.21
CA ALA A 118 -90.74 47.02 -15.88
C ALA A 118 -89.66 45.92 -15.75
N LYS A 119 -89.94 44.70 -16.22
CA LYS A 119 -88.95 43.60 -16.25
C LYS A 119 -87.73 43.91 -17.12
N LYS A 120 -87.91 44.61 -18.24
CA LYS A 120 -86.78 45.03 -19.09
C LYS A 120 -85.89 46.05 -18.38
N LEU A 121 -86.49 47.07 -17.77
CA LEU A 121 -85.75 48.07 -16.99
C LEU A 121 -85.01 47.46 -15.79
N GLU A 122 -85.65 46.51 -15.10
CA GLU A 122 -85.00 45.78 -14.00
C GLU A 122 -83.85 44.90 -14.52
N GLY A 123 -84.01 44.25 -15.68
CA GLY A 123 -82.93 43.51 -16.33
C GLY A 123 -81.74 44.39 -16.73
N GLU A 124 -82.00 45.60 -17.24
CA GLU A 124 -80.97 46.60 -17.56
C GLU A 124 -80.22 47.07 -16.33
N HIS A 125 -80.94 47.41 -15.25
CA HIS A 125 -80.34 47.82 -13.99
C HIS A 125 -79.45 46.72 -13.39
N ASN A 126 -79.93 45.47 -13.36
CA ASN A 126 -79.15 44.32 -12.89
C ASN A 126 -77.89 44.09 -13.74
N LEU A 127 -77.98 44.33 -15.05
CA LEU A 127 -76.83 44.23 -15.96
C LEU A 127 -75.82 45.35 -15.68
N GLU A 128 -76.28 46.57 -15.44
CA GLU A 128 -75.42 47.71 -15.08
C GLU A 128 -74.70 47.46 -13.75
N GLU A 129 -75.42 47.05 -12.70
CA GLU A 129 -74.82 46.70 -11.41
C GLU A 129 -73.79 45.57 -11.57
N SER A 130 -74.12 44.54 -12.34
CA SER A 130 -73.19 43.45 -12.63
C SER A 130 -71.94 43.95 -13.37
N ALA A 131 -72.10 44.82 -14.37
CA ALA A 131 -70.98 45.39 -15.12
C ALA A 131 -70.07 46.25 -14.23
N GLN A 132 -70.65 47.07 -13.36
CA GLN A 132 -69.89 47.84 -12.37
C GLN A 132 -69.11 46.91 -11.43
N MET A 133 -69.74 45.85 -10.93
CA MET A 133 -69.08 44.84 -10.11
C MET A 133 -67.92 44.15 -10.85
N TRP A 134 -68.10 43.82 -12.14
CA TRP A 134 -67.03 43.25 -12.97
C TRP A 134 -65.88 44.23 -13.21
N LEU A 135 -66.18 45.51 -13.43
CA LEU A 135 -65.17 46.57 -13.59
C LEU A 135 -64.36 46.75 -12.30
N SER A 136 -65.03 46.91 -11.15
CA SER A 136 -64.34 47.02 -9.86
C SER A 136 -63.50 45.78 -9.57
N ARG A 137 -63.98 44.59 -9.93
CA ARG A 137 -63.20 43.35 -9.77
C ARG A 137 -61.98 43.32 -10.69
N ALA A 138 -62.12 43.76 -11.94
CA ALA A 138 -61.01 43.83 -12.88
C ALA A 138 -59.95 44.84 -12.44
N GLU A 139 -60.36 45.98 -11.88
CA GLU A 139 -59.45 46.98 -11.31
C GLU A 139 -58.66 46.41 -10.12
N GLN A 140 -59.33 45.75 -9.17
CA GLN A 140 -58.65 45.08 -8.05
C GLN A 140 -57.62 44.05 -8.52
N LEU A 141 -57.98 43.23 -9.52
CA LEU A 141 -57.07 42.24 -10.08
C LEU A 141 -55.87 42.89 -10.77
N ARG A 142 -56.06 44.01 -11.46
CA ARG A 142 -54.96 44.79 -12.07
C ARG A 142 -54.03 45.35 -11.00
N GLU A 143 -54.58 45.90 -9.92
CA GLU A 143 -53.78 46.41 -8.79
C GLU A 143 -52.97 45.31 -8.12
N GLN A 144 -53.58 44.15 -7.87
CA GLN A 144 -52.89 42.97 -7.33
C GLN A 144 -51.76 42.51 -8.25
N LEU A 145 -52.02 42.44 -9.56
CA LEU A 145 -51.02 42.03 -10.54
C LEU A 145 -49.85 43.01 -10.59
N GLU A 146 -50.09 44.32 -10.53
CA GLU A 146 -49.02 45.33 -10.46
C GLU A 146 -48.25 45.28 -9.13
N PHE A 147 -48.91 44.99 -8.02
CA PHE A 147 -48.25 44.77 -6.74
C PHE A 147 -47.34 43.54 -6.78
N ASP A 148 -47.86 42.39 -7.23
CA ASP A 148 -47.13 41.13 -7.33
C ASP A 148 -45.94 41.24 -8.30
N LYS A 149 -46.08 41.97 -9.41
CA LYS A 149 -44.97 42.29 -10.32
C LYS A 149 -43.84 43.00 -9.60
N LYS A 150 -44.14 44.04 -8.80
CA LYS A 150 -43.13 44.81 -8.07
C LYS A 150 -42.42 43.96 -7.01
N VAL A 151 -43.18 43.15 -6.26
CA VAL A 151 -42.61 42.23 -5.27
C VAL A 151 -41.69 41.22 -5.94
N ASN A 152 -42.14 40.58 -7.03
CA ASN A 152 -41.35 39.60 -7.77
C ASN A 152 -40.09 40.22 -8.40
N GLU A 153 -40.16 41.46 -8.89
CA GLU A 153 -38.98 42.18 -9.38
C GLU A 153 -37.94 42.43 -8.28
N GLU A 154 -38.38 42.79 -7.08
CA GLU A 154 -37.49 43.00 -5.94
C GLU A 154 -36.89 41.69 -5.43
N ASP A 155 -37.68 40.63 -5.34
CA ASP A 155 -37.20 39.29 -4.99
C ASP A 155 -36.17 38.77 -6.01
N ARG A 156 -36.40 39.03 -7.30
CA ARG A 156 -35.42 38.71 -8.35
C ARG A 156 -34.12 39.48 -8.14
N LYS A 157 -34.19 40.78 -7.85
CA LYS A 157 -32.99 41.60 -7.56
C LYS A 157 -32.26 41.09 -6.32
N ASN A 158 -32.98 40.73 -5.27
CA ASN A 158 -32.39 40.21 -4.02
C ASN A 158 -31.71 38.86 -4.25
N THR A 159 -32.34 37.96 -5.00
CA THR A 159 -31.76 36.67 -5.37
C THR A 159 -30.48 36.84 -6.19
N ILE A 160 -30.47 37.78 -7.15
CA ILE A 160 -29.28 38.09 -7.95
C ILE A 160 -28.15 38.64 -7.06
N LYS A 161 -28.45 39.56 -6.14
CA LYS A 161 -27.45 40.10 -5.19
C LYS A 161 -26.85 38.99 -4.31
N LEU A 162 -27.70 38.12 -3.75
CA LEU A 162 -27.24 36.99 -2.94
C LEU A 162 -26.35 36.03 -3.74
N ALA A 163 -26.71 35.74 -5.00
CA ALA A 163 -25.87 34.94 -5.89
C ALA A 163 -24.51 35.59 -6.13
N GLN A 164 -24.46 36.89 -6.44
CA GLN A 164 -23.21 37.64 -6.64
C GLN A 164 -22.33 37.67 -5.39
N GLU A 165 -22.93 37.87 -4.21
CA GLU A 165 -22.19 37.81 -2.95
C GLU A 165 -21.65 36.41 -2.66
N SER A 166 -22.43 35.38 -2.94
CA SER A 166 -21.99 33.99 -2.81
C SER A 166 -20.82 33.69 -3.75
N ASP A 167 -20.92 34.07 -5.02
CA ASP A 167 -19.87 33.88 -6.01
C ASP A 167 -18.58 34.61 -5.60
N ALA A 168 -18.67 35.86 -5.17
CA ALA A 168 -17.52 36.63 -4.68
C ALA A 168 -16.85 35.98 -3.45
N ARG A 169 -17.64 35.37 -2.54
CA ARG A 169 -17.10 34.62 -1.40
C ARG A 169 -16.39 33.35 -1.85
N VAL A 170 -16.96 32.62 -2.81
CA VAL A 170 -16.37 31.40 -3.37
C VAL A 170 -15.07 31.72 -4.10
N ASP A 171 -15.02 32.78 -4.90
CA ASP A 171 -13.83 33.23 -5.60
C ASP A 171 -12.72 33.63 -4.62
N HIS A 172 -13.07 34.39 -3.57
CA HIS A 172 -12.12 34.76 -2.53
C HIS A 172 -11.56 33.52 -1.80
N ALA A 173 -12.42 32.57 -1.43
CA ALA A 173 -12.00 31.33 -0.79
C ALA A 173 -11.09 30.51 -1.72
N THR A 174 -11.43 30.42 -3.00
CA THR A 174 -10.63 29.73 -4.02
C THR A 174 -9.27 30.38 -4.18
N PHE A 175 -9.19 31.70 -4.24
CA PHE A 175 -7.93 32.44 -4.31
C PHE A 175 -7.02 32.17 -3.10
N ILE A 176 -7.56 32.29 -1.89
CA ILE A 176 -6.80 32.04 -0.65
C ILE A 176 -6.35 30.58 -0.56
N ASN A 177 -7.23 29.63 -0.92
CA ASN A 177 -6.91 28.21 -0.91
C ASN A 177 -5.84 27.86 -1.95
N ASN A 178 -5.88 28.45 -3.14
CA ASN A 178 -4.84 28.29 -4.16
C ASN A 178 -3.48 28.82 -3.66
N GLY A 179 -3.47 29.96 -2.96
CA GLY A 179 -2.26 30.49 -2.33
C GLY A 179 -1.69 29.55 -1.27
N LYS A 180 -2.56 29.01 -0.39
CA LYS A 180 -2.17 28.03 0.64
C LYS A 180 -1.68 26.72 0.03
N LEU A 181 -2.33 26.23 -1.02
CA LEU A 181 -1.94 25.02 -1.74
C LEU A 181 -0.57 25.21 -2.38
N GLY A 182 -0.33 26.31 -3.08
CA GLY A 182 0.97 26.61 -3.68
C GLY A 182 2.09 26.73 -2.64
N TYR A 183 1.81 27.24 -1.43
CA TYR A 183 2.76 27.21 -0.32
C TYR A 183 3.05 25.78 0.14
N ALA A 184 2.00 24.97 0.37
CA ALA A 184 2.14 23.58 0.81
C ALA A 184 2.90 22.72 -0.19
N GLU A 185 2.65 22.89 -1.50
CA GLU A 185 3.37 22.21 -2.58
C GLU A 185 4.86 22.57 -2.60
N LYS A 186 5.19 23.87 -2.53
CA LYS A 186 6.59 24.33 -2.46
C LYS A 186 7.29 23.81 -1.21
N TRP A 187 6.60 23.82 -0.07
CA TRP A 187 7.11 23.28 1.19
C TRP A 187 7.38 21.78 1.11
N ALA A 188 6.43 21.01 0.56
CA ALA A 188 6.58 19.57 0.36
C ALA A 188 7.73 19.26 -0.60
N LYS A 189 7.84 19.98 -1.72
CA LYS A 189 8.92 19.85 -2.69
C LYS A 189 10.29 20.13 -2.07
N ALA A 190 10.44 21.26 -1.37
CA ALA A 190 11.69 21.60 -0.69
C ALA A 190 12.09 20.55 0.35
N ARG A 191 11.11 19.97 1.06
CA ARG A 191 11.36 18.91 2.03
C ARG A 191 11.78 17.60 1.38
N LEU A 192 11.19 17.23 0.24
CA LEU A 192 11.62 16.08 -0.56
C LEU A 192 13.06 16.28 -1.05
N GLU A 193 13.37 17.43 -1.66
CA GLU A 193 14.72 17.78 -2.12
C GLU A 193 15.75 17.72 -0.97
N GLN A 194 15.39 18.22 0.22
CA GLN A 194 16.23 18.12 1.41
C GLN A 194 16.51 16.66 1.82
N GLN A 195 15.47 15.81 1.84
CA GLN A 195 15.64 14.39 2.20
C GLN A 195 16.46 13.64 1.15
N GLU A 196 16.21 13.88 -0.13
CA GLU A 196 17.02 13.32 -1.22
C GLU A 196 18.49 13.69 -1.08
N PHE A 197 18.79 14.96 -0.77
CA PHE A 197 20.17 15.39 -0.56
C PHE A 197 20.81 14.69 0.65
N LYS A 198 20.08 14.57 1.77
CA LYS A 198 20.57 13.86 2.96
C LYS A 198 20.88 12.39 2.66
N LEU A 199 19.99 11.71 1.92
CA LEU A 199 20.20 10.33 1.49
C LEU A 199 21.39 10.20 0.56
N LYS A 200 21.55 11.10 -0.42
CA LYS A 200 22.71 11.14 -1.31
C LYS A 200 24.02 11.31 -0.55
N LEU A 201 24.05 12.19 0.46
CA LEU A 201 25.22 12.39 1.30
C LEU A 201 25.57 11.12 2.10
N GLN A 202 24.57 10.52 2.78
CA GLN A 202 24.76 9.27 3.52
C GLN A 202 25.22 8.11 2.63
N HIS A 203 24.64 7.99 1.44
CA HIS A 203 25.03 6.99 0.47
C HIS A 203 26.48 7.17 0.02
N ARG A 204 26.91 8.41 -0.25
CA ARG A 204 28.31 8.72 -0.57
C ARG A 204 29.25 8.38 0.59
N ASP A 205 28.88 8.70 1.82
CA ASP A 205 29.70 8.40 3.00
C ASP A 205 29.85 6.88 3.20
N LEU A 206 28.78 6.11 2.98
CA LEU A 206 28.82 4.65 3.01
C LEU A 206 29.68 4.07 1.88
N LEU A 207 29.59 4.61 0.67
CA LEU A 207 30.45 4.21 -0.45
C LEU A 207 31.93 4.48 -0.16
N ASN A 208 32.25 5.63 0.43
CA ASN A 208 33.62 5.95 0.81
C ASN A 208 34.15 4.96 1.86
N LYS A 209 33.37 4.67 2.90
CA LYS A 209 33.73 3.65 3.91
C LYS A 209 33.92 2.27 3.30
N LEU A 210 33.05 1.87 2.38
CA LEU A 210 33.18 0.58 1.68
C LEU A 210 34.47 0.54 0.85
N SER A 211 34.82 1.65 0.19
CA SER A 211 36.08 1.77 -0.55
C SER A 211 37.30 1.73 0.38
N GLU A 212 37.24 2.37 1.55
CA GLU A 212 38.30 2.32 2.56
C GLU A 212 38.51 0.90 3.08
N TYR A 213 37.44 0.22 3.49
CA TYR A 213 37.50 -1.18 3.94
C TYR A 213 37.97 -2.14 2.85
N SER A 214 37.57 -1.93 1.60
CA SER A 214 38.06 -2.73 0.47
C SER A 214 39.58 -2.54 0.29
N ARG A 215 40.08 -1.31 0.40
CA ARG A 215 41.51 -1.02 0.33
C ARG A 215 42.28 -1.65 1.50
N GLU A 216 41.77 -1.55 2.71
CA GLU A 216 42.36 -2.18 3.91
C GLU A 216 42.39 -3.71 3.78
N TYR A 217 41.28 -4.31 3.34
CA TYR A 217 41.19 -5.74 3.09
C TYR A 217 42.21 -6.22 2.06
N ASN A 218 42.33 -5.50 0.93
CA ASN A 218 43.30 -5.85 -0.12
C ASN A 218 44.75 -5.70 0.38
N ALA A 219 45.05 -4.70 1.22
CA ALA A 219 46.36 -4.53 1.83
C ALA A 219 46.68 -5.68 2.80
N GLU A 220 45.73 -6.04 3.68
CA GLU A 220 45.88 -7.17 4.60
C GLU A 220 46.07 -8.50 3.85
N GLN A 221 45.36 -8.69 2.73
CA GLN A 221 45.54 -9.86 1.88
C GLN A 221 46.95 -9.90 1.26
N ALA A 222 47.49 -8.76 0.83
CA ALA A 222 48.85 -8.67 0.30
C ALA A 222 49.90 -8.96 1.38
N PHE A 223 49.77 -8.36 2.58
CA PHE A 223 50.66 -8.65 3.71
C PHE A 223 50.59 -10.11 4.16
N SER A 224 49.38 -10.68 4.23
CA SER A 224 49.18 -12.09 4.55
C SER A 224 49.85 -13.01 3.54
N ALA A 225 49.75 -12.69 2.24
CA ALA A 225 50.43 -13.43 1.19
C ALA A 225 51.96 -13.36 1.33
N GLU A 226 52.51 -12.17 1.61
CA GLU A 226 53.95 -11.99 1.83
C GLU A 226 54.45 -12.78 3.05
N ILE A 227 53.75 -12.69 4.18
CA ILE A 227 54.06 -13.48 5.39
C ILE A 227 54.02 -14.97 5.09
N HIS A 228 53.00 -15.44 4.36
CA HIS A 228 52.90 -16.84 4.00
C HIS A 228 54.09 -17.29 3.14
N THR A 229 54.47 -16.50 2.13
CA THR A 229 55.63 -16.83 1.28
C THR A 229 56.94 -16.83 2.06
N TYR A 230 57.13 -15.90 3.00
CA TYR A 230 58.30 -15.88 3.89
C TYR A 230 58.36 -17.11 4.78
N LEU A 231 57.25 -17.46 5.45
CA LEU A 231 57.19 -18.62 6.33
C LEU A 231 57.40 -19.92 5.56
N GLU A 232 56.84 -20.04 4.36
CA GLU A 232 57.03 -21.21 3.51
C GLU A 232 58.48 -21.36 3.05
N ALA A 233 59.16 -20.25 2.75
CA ALA A 233 60.59 -20.24 2.45
C ALA A 233 61.45 -20.64 3.68
N ASP A 234 61.16 -20.11 4.87
CA ASP A 234 61.88 -20.48 6.10
C ASP A 234 61.66 -21.95 6.46
N ILE A 235 60.42 -22.45 6.39
CA ILE A 235 60.11 -23.87 6.60
C ILE A 235 60.94 -24.73 5.66
N LYS A 236 60.98 -24.40 4.36
CA LYS A 236 61.76 -25.15 3.38
C LYS A 236 63.26 -25.12 3.70
N GLU A 237 63.81 -23.98 4.11
CA GLU A 237 65.21 -23.90 4.54
C GLU A 237 65.48 -24.80 5.75
N LYS A 238 64.58 -24.82 6.75
CA LYS A 238 64.72 -25.70 7.92
C LYS A 238 64.60 -27.18 7.55
N GLU A 239 63.69 -27.53 6.65
CA GLU A 239 63.57 -28.89 6.12
C GLU A 239 64.86 -29.34 5.41
N GLU A 240 65.45 -28.48 4.57
CA GLU A 240 66.74 -28.74 3.92
C GLU A 240 67.87 -28.90 4.93
N GLN A 241 67.90 -28.10 6.00
CA GLN A 241 68.88 -28.26 7.08
C GLN A 241 68.70 -29.58 7.83
N ILE A 242 67.45 -29.98 8.14
CA ILE A 242 67.14 -31.26 8.77
C ILE A 242 67.64 -32.41 7.88
N ASP A 243 67.37 -32.37 6.58
CA ASP A 243 67.82 -33.37 5.63
C ASP A 243 69.35 -33.47 5.56
N MET A 244 70.06 -32.33 5.55
CA MET A 244 71.53 -32.32 5.60
C MET A 244 72.07 -32.94 6.89
N TRP A 245 71.53 -32.55 8.05
CA TRP A 245 71.97 -33.10 9.34
C TRP A 245 71.64 -34.58 9.46
N MET A 246 70.50 -35.01 8.93
CA MET A 246 70.12 -36.42 8.90
C MET A 246 71.07 -37.25 8.03
N LYS A 247 71.46 -36.74 6.85
CA LYS A 247 72.47 -37.38 6.00
C LYS A 247 73.81 -37.51 6.72
N LYS A 248 74.31 -36.40 7.29
CA LYS A 248 75.57 -36.39 8.04
C LYS A 248 75.55 -37.37 9.22
N TYR A 249 74.47 -37.39 10.00
CA TYR A 249 74.32 -38.32 11.12
C TYR A 249 74.32 -39.78 10.65
N ASN A 250 73.64 -40.09 9.56
CA ASN A 250 73.63 -41.43 8.98
C ASN A 250 75.02 -41.83 8.45
N GLU A 251 75.75 -40.92 7.80
CA GLU A 251 77.12 -41.15 7.35
C GLU A 251 78.06 -41.42 8.53
N GLU A 252 78.03 -40.58 9.57
CA GLU A 252 78.81 -40.79 10.79
C GLU A 252 78.45 -42.11 11.50
N LEU A 253 77.17 -42.52 11.48
CA LEU A 253 76.76 -43.82 12.01
C LEU A 253 77.36 -44.98 11.22
N VAL A 254 77.38 -44.88 9.89
CA VAL A 254 78.00 -45.90 9.02
C VAL A 254 79.50 -45.96 9.27
N GLU A 255 80.20 -44.82 9.27
CA GLU A 255 81.64 -44.76 9.54
C GLU A 255 82.00 -45.35 10.90
N ARG A 256 81.24 -45.02 11.95
CA ARG A 256 81.46 -45.59 13.29
C ARG A 256 81.15 -47.07 13.36
N GLN A 257 80.15 -47.54 12.62
CA GLN A 257 79.84 -48.96 12.52
C GLN A 257 80.99 -49.71 11.82
N ASP A 258 81.55 -49.15 10.74
CA ASP A 258 82.70 -49.69 10.03
C ASP A 258 83.95 -49.74 10.94
N GLU A 259 84.25 -48.66 11.67
CA GLU A 259 85.34 -48.62 12.67
C GLU A 259 85.18 -49.72 13.74
N ILE A 260 83.95 -49.88 14.26
CA ILE A 260 83.64 -50.93 15.24
C ILE A 260 83.91 -52.31 14.64
N ASP A 261 83.53 -52.54 13.38
CA ASP A 261 83.69 -53.84 12.73
C ASP A 261 85.14 -54.14 12.36
N GLU A 262 85.94 -53.13 11.98
CA GLU A 262 87.39 -53.24 11.83
C GLU A 262 88.08 -53.58 13.16
N LEU A 263 87.71 -52.89 14.25
CA LEU A 263 88.25 -53.18 15.58
C LEU A 263 87.87 -54.57 16.06
N LYS A 264 86.64 -55.03 15.81
CA LYS A 264 86.23 -56.42 16.11
C LYS A 264 87.08 -57.42 15.34
N LYS A 265 87.37 -57.17 14.06
CA LYS A 265 88.23 -58.04 13.25
C LYS A 265 89.66 -58.09 13.80
N LEU A 266 90.25 -56.95 14.14
CA LEU A 266 91.57 -56.86 14.77
C LEU A 266 91.62 -57.63 16.10
N ILE A 267 90.61 -57.47 16.96
CA ILE A 267 90.49 -58.22 18.22
C ILE A 267 90.46 -59.73 17.94
N GLU A 268 89.73 -60.17 16.92
CA GLU A 268 89.64 -61.59 16.58
C GLU A 268 90.97 -62.15 16.04
N GLU A 269 91.70 -61.37 15.24
CA GLU A 269 93.05 -61.71 14.79
C GLU A 269 94.05 -61.80 15.96
N GLU A 270 93.99 -60.87 16.92
CA GLU A 270 94.83 -60.91 18.12
C GLU A 270 94.47 -62.09 19.03
N LYS A 271 93.18 -62.41 19.20
CA LYS A 271 92.75 -63.61 19.92
C LYS A 271 93.33 -64.87 19.29
N LEU A 272 93.31 -64.97 17.96
CA LEU A 272 93.88 -66.11 17.24
C LEU A 272 95.39 -66.24 17.48
N LYS A 273 96.14 -65.12 17.40
CA LYS A 273 97.57 -65.11 17.75
C LYS A 273 97.84 -65.53 19.19
N ILE A 274 97.03 -65.05 20.13
CA ILE A 274 97.14 -65.44 21.55
C ILE A 274 96.88 -66.94 21.71
N GLU A 275 95.89 -67.50 21.01
CA GLU A 275 95.59 -68.92 21.04
C GLU A 275 96.73 -69.76 20.46
N GLU A 276 97.32 -69.35 19.33
CA GLU A 276 98.52 -69.97 18.75
C GLU A 276 99.71 -69.92 19.73
N MET A 277 99.94 -68.78 20.39
CA MET A 277 100.99 -68.64 21.40
C MET A 277 100.73 -69.53 22.61
N ARG A 278 99.48 -69.67 23.06
CA ARG A 278 99.10 -70.60 24.15
C ARG A 278 99.39 -72.04 23.74
N ALA A 279 98.99 -72.46 22.54
CA ALA A 279 99.27 -73.80 22.03
C ALA A 279 100.79 -74.08 21.99
N LEU A 280 101.60 -73.12 21.55
CA LEU A 280 103.07 -73.23 21.57
C LEU A 280 103.65 -73.27 22.99
N MET A 281 103.10 -72.49 23.93
CA MET A 281 103.49 -72.54 25.34
C MET A 281 103.16 -73.91 25.93
N ASP A 282 101.99 -74.46 25.65
CA ASP A 282 101.58 -75.79 26.12
C ASP A 282 102.49 -76.90 25.55
N GLU A 283 102.88 -76.80 24.27
CA GLU A 283 103.84 -77.72 23.66
C GLU A 283 105.23 -77.63 24.31
N ARG A 284 105.75 -76.40 24.50
CA ARG A 284 107.02 -76.18 25.21
C ARG A 284 106.98 -76.65 26.66
N GLN A 285 105.86 -76.43 27.34
CA GLN A 285 105.66 -76.85 28.72
C GLN A 285 105.70 -78.37 28.84
N LYS A 286 105.06 -79.10 27.91
CA LYS A 286 105.17 -80.57 27.84
C LYS A 286 106.61 -81.03 27.65
N LEU A 287 107.38 -80.40 26.76
CA LEU A 287 108.79 -80.72 26.56
C LEU A 287 109.64 -80.45 27.82
N ILE A 288 109.37 -79.36 28.54
CA ILE A 288 110.06 -79.04 29.81
C ILE A 288 109.72 -80.09 30.87
N GLU A 289 108.45 -80.45 31.00
CA GLU A 289 107.99 -81.49 31.93
C GLU A 289 108.64 -82.84 31.63
N GLU A 290 108.70 -83.24 30.35
CA GLU A 290 109.43 -84.44 29.91
C GLU A 290 110.92 -84.37 30.27
N CYS A 291 111.58 -83.23 30.03
CA CYS A 291 112.98 -83.01 30.41
C CYS A 291 113.20 -83.10 31.93
N ILE A 292 112.31 -82.51 32.74
CA ILE A 292 112.38 -82.56 34.21
C ILE A 292 112.16 -83.99 34.72
N VAL A 293 111.21 -84.72 34.13
CA VAL A 293 110.96 -86.13 34.45
C VAL A 293 112.21 -86.96 34.15
N GLU A 294 112.83 -86.77 32.98
CA GLU A 294 114.04 -87.46 32.58
C GLU A 294 115.24 -87.10 33.47
N GLU A 295 115.41 -85.81 33.81
CA GLU A 295 116.45 -85.34 34.72
C GLU A 295 116.26 -85.92 36.14
N ASN A 296 115.02 -85.98 36.63
CA ASN A 296 114.71 -86.63 37.91
C ASN A 296 114.97 -88.14 37.87
N ARG A 297 114.69 -88.81 36.74
CA ARG A 297 115.04 -90.22 36.53
C ARG A 297 116.55 -90.43 36.62
N LEU A 298 117.33 -89.58 35.96
CA LEU A 298 118.79 -89.58 36.03
C LEU A 298 119.31 -89.31 37.44
N LYS A 299 118.73 -88.33 38.15
CA LYS A 299 119.07 -88.03 39.56
C LYS A 299 118.76 -89.22 40.47
N GLU A 300 117.67 -89.94 40.25
CA GLU A 300 117.32 -91.10 41.05
C GLU A 300 118.25 -92.30 40.77
N GLU A 301 118.61 -92.52 39.51
CA GLU A 301 119.68 -93.48 39.16
C GLU A 301 121.02 -93.11 39.81
N GLU A 302 121.37 -91.82 39.84
CA GLU A 302 122.59 -91.35 40.49
C GLU A 302 122.55 -91.54 42.01
N LYS A 303 121.40 -91.30 42.66
CA LYS A 303 121.19 -91.62 44.08
C LYS A 303 121.34 -93.11 44.35
N LEU A 304 120.78 -93.98 43.50
CA LEU A 304 120.94 -95.43 43.60
C LEU A 304 122.42 -95.83 43.48
N ARG A 305 123.19 -95.24 42.55
CA ARG A 305 124.64 -95.46 42.42
C ARG A 305 125.42 -94.98 43.65
N LYS A 306 125.06 -93.81 44.21
CA LYS A 306 125.66 -93.27 45.44
C LYS A 306 125.35 -94.17 46.64
N ALA A 307 124.11 -94.61 46.80
CA ALA A 307 123.71 -95.55 47.85
C ALA A 307 124.44 -96.90 47.73
N ALA A 308 124.56 -97.45 46.51
CA ALA A 308 125.35 -98.65 46.26
C ALA A 308 126.82 -98.45 46.67
N THR A 309 127.41 -97.29 46.39
CA THR A 309 128.78 -96.94 46.80
C THR A 309 128.94 -96.84 48.32
N VAL A 310 127.96 -96.27 49.01
CA VAL A 310 127.94 -96.18 50.49
C VAL A 310 127.81 -97.57 51.12
N ILE A 311 126.90 -98.40 50.65
CA ILE A 311 126.75 -99.79 51.13
C ILE A 311 128.06 -100.56 50.92
N GLN A 312 128.67 -100.43 49.73
CA GLN A 312 129.95 -101.06 49.43
C GLN A 312 131.09 -100.56 50.36
N SER A 313 131.14 -99.28 50.70
CA SER A 313 132.19 -98.72 51.56
C SER A 313 131.98 -99.06 53.03
N ILE A 314 130.74 -99.09 53.52
CA ILE A 314 130.38 -99.55 54.88
C ILE A 314 130.71 -101.03 55.04
N TRP A 315 130.37 -101.87 54.06
CA TRP A 315 130.68 -103.30 54.12
C TRP A 315 132.18 -103.54 54.12
N ARG A 316 132.93 -102.83 53.26
CA ARG A 316 134.41 -102.84 53.27
C ARG A 316 134.97 -102.42 54.63
N GLY A 317 134.44 -101.37 55.25
CA GLY A 317 134.86 -100.91 56.58
C GLY A 317 134.49 -101.88 57.72
N HIS A 318 133.32 -102.51 57.66
CA HIS A 318 132.87 -103.52 58.61
C HIS A 318 133.76 -104.78 58.54
N MET A 319 134.12 -105.23 57.32
CA MET A 319 135.05 -106.36 57.16
C MET A 319 136.41 -106.11 57.82
N VAL A 320 136.94 -104.87 57.75
CA VAL A 320 138.22 -104.49 58.35
C VAL A 320 138.13 -104.44 59.88
N ARG A 321 137.06 -103.87 60.43
CA ARG A 321 136.87 -103.68 61.88
C ARG A 321 136.59 -104.98 62.62
N ASN A 322 135.77 -105.87 62.04
CA ASN A 322 135.42 -107.15 62.64
C ASN A 322 136.36 -108.30 62.24
N GLN A 323 137.49 -107.99 61.58
CA GLN A 323 138.54 -108.96 61.25
C GLN A 323 138.02 -110.21 60.50
N LEU A 324 137.03 -109.99 59.63
CA LEU A 324 136.41 -111.05 58.83
C LEU A 324 137.26 -111.30 57.57
N GLY A 325 137.43 -112.58 57.23
CA GLY A 325 138.21 -113.01 56.08
C GLY A 325 139.68 -112.55 56.12
N LYS A 326 140.11 -111.83 55.08
CA LYS A 326 141.52 -111.48 54.79
C LYS A 326 142.20 -110.60 55.86
N TYR A 327 141.45 -110.09 56.84
CA TYR A 327 141.93 -109.14 57.87
C TYR A 327 142.10 -109.75 59.28
N LYS A 328 141.95 -111.08 59.45
CA LYS A 328 142.11 -111.78 60.74
C LYS A 328 143.57 -111.74 61.24
N GLY A 329 143.83 -111.14 62.42
CA GLY A 329 145.16 -111.15 63.07
C GLY A 329 146.11 -109.98 62.78
N LEU A 330 145.66 -108.91 62.10
CA LEU A 330 146.48 -107.73 61.78
C LEU A 330 147.01 -107.00 63.03
N TRP A 331 146.23 -106.91 64.09
CA TRP A 331 146.62 -106.22 65.33
C TRP A 331 147.79 -106.91 66.05
N LYS A 332 147.91 -108.25 65.98
CA LYS A 332 149.06 -109.00 66.54
C LYS A 332 150.35 -108.78 65.72
N LYS A 333 150.25 -108.53 64.41
CA LYS A 333 151.41 -108.21 63.54
C LYS A 333 151.93 -106.77 63.74
N LEU A 334 151.06 -105.79 63.99
CA LEU A 334 151.49 -104.41 64.26
C LEU A 334 152.22 -104.25 65.60
N LYS A 335 151.80 -104.96 66.67
CA LYS A 335 152.43 -104.87 68.00
C LYS A 335 153.85 -105.49 68.05
N LYS A 336 154.12 -106.55 67.27
CA LYS A 336 155.47 -107.13 67.11
C LYS A 336 156.44 -106.23 66.33
N ARG A 337 155.94 -105.37 65.43
CA ARG A 337 156.76 -104.43 64.63
C ARG A 337 157.23 -103.19 65.43
N LYS A 338 156.48 -102.74 66.44
CA LYS A 338 156.90 -101.63 67.32
C LYS A 338 158.05 -102.01 68.28
N LYS A 339 158.07 -103.24 68.83
CA LYS A 339 159.17 -103.72 69.73
C LYS A 339 160.52 -103.99 69.02
N LYS A 340 160.54 -104.22 67.69
CA LYS A 340 161.79 -104.41 66.91
C LYS A 340 162.43 -103.10 66.41
N ARG A 341 161.73 -101.96 66.45
CA ARG A 341 162.24 -100.65 65.99
C ARG A 341 162.97 -99.82 67.06
N GLN A 342 162.91 -100.22 68.33
CA GLN A 342 163.62 -99.57 69.47
C GLN A 342 164.98 -100.21 69.83
N LYS A 343 165.45 -101.25 69.12
CA LYS A 343 166.74 -101.94 69.38
C LYS A 343 167.81 -101.76 68.29
N ARG A 344 167.63 -100.84 67.33
CA ARG A 344 168.60 -100.50 66.27
C ARG A 344 168.49 -99.03 65.84
N LYS A 345 169.04 -98.14 66.68
CA LYS A 345 169.80 -96.93 66.33
C LYS A 345 170.67 -96.58 67.56
N ALA A 346 171.57 -97.52 67.85
CA ALA A 346 172.97 -97.32 68.21
C ALA A 346 173.75 -98.04 67.10
#